data_AF-A0A0L8VC91-F1
#
_entry.id   AF-A0A0L8VC91-F1
#
_cell.length_a   1.000
_cell.length_b   1.000
_cell.length_c   1.000
_cell.angle_alpha   90.00
_cell.angle_beta   90.00
_cell.angle_gamma   90.00
#
_symmetry.space_group_name_H-M   'P 1'
#
loop_
_entity.id
_entity.type
_entity.pdbx_description
1 polymer ?
#
loop_
_entity_poly.entity_id
_entity_poly.type
_entity_poly.pdbx_seq_one_letter_code
_entity_poly.pdbx_strand_id
1 'polypeptide(L)'
;MGLTSVEASQETVAGQVISSWTKSEGSFEYDVTLPSNTSGTVVLPAFDLKNLKLKEGGTVIWEKGDYVKGVSGIQQVHMDADGLIVKLESGSYKFELTGR
;
A
#
# COMPACT_ATOMS: atom_id res chain seq x y z
N MET A 1 -1.78 -12.66 20.42
CA MET A 1 -2.58 -13.13 19.27
C MET A 1 -2.88 -11.89 18.42
N GLY A 2 -2.07 -11.63 17.39
CA GLY A 2 -2.26 -10.49 16.49
C GLY A 2 -2.93 -10.94 15.19
N LEU A 3 -3.66 -10.05 14.52
CA LEU A 3 -4.25 -10.31 13.21
C LEU A 3 -3.13 -10.47 12.17
N THR A 4 -3.08 -11.62 11.49
CA THR A 4 -2.07 -11.95 10.46
C THR A 4 -2.53 -11.62 9.05
N SER A 5 -3.83 -11.58 8.81
CA SER A 5 -4.43 -11.19 7.54
C SER A 5 -5.83 -10.66 7.75
N VAL A 6 -6.25 -9.70 6.93
CA VAL A 6 -7.62 -9.21 6.88
C VAL A 6 -7.97 -8.93 5.43
N GLU A 7 -9.11 -9.44 5.03
CA GLU A 7 -9.71 -9.18 3.72
C GLU A 7 -11.05 -8.49 3.93
N ALA A 8 -11.20 -7.33 3.30
CA ALA A 8 -12.43 -6.57 3.28
C ALA A 8 -12.77 -6.21 1.83
N SER A 9 -13.97 -6.58 1.40
CA SER A 9 -14.55 -6.14 0.14
C SER A 9 -15.83 -5.38 0.42
N GLN A 10 -15.96 -4.21 -0.19
CA GLN A 10 -17.07 -3.29 -0.01
C GLN A 10 -17.60 -2.96 -1.40
N GLU A 11 -18.82 -3.39 -1.68
CA GLU A 11 -19.52 -2.97 -2.88
C GLU A 11 -20.02 -1.53 -2.68
N THR A 12 -19.61 -0.62 -3.55
CA THR A 12 -20.02 0.77 -3.52
C THR A 12 -20.75 1.13 -4.81
N VAL A 13 -21.51 2.22 -4.78
CA VAL A 13 -22.20 2.77 -5.96
C VAL A 13 -21.25 3.07 -7.13
N ALA A 14 -19.96 3.30 -6.87
CA ALA A 14 -18.95 3.54 -7.90
C ALA A 14 -18.28 2.25 -8.42
N GLY A 15 -18.48 1.11 -7.75
CA GLY A 15 -17.84 -0.17 -8.06
C GLY A 15 -17.34 -0.90 -6.80
N GLN A 16 -16.70 -2.04 -6.99
CA GLN A 16 -16.19 -2.86 -5.88
C GLN A 16 -14.85 -2.31 -5.38
N VAL A 17 -14.80 -1.95 -4.09
CA VAL A 17 -13.56 -1.62 -3.39
C VAL A 17 -13.09 -2.88 -2.68
N ILE A 18 -11.87 -3.31 -2.97
CA ILE A 18 -11.23 -4.46 -2.31
C ILE A 18 -10.03 -3.93 -1.53
N SER A 19 -9.89 -4.36 -0.29
CA SER A 19 -8.78 -4.05 0.60
C SER A 19 -8.39 -5.33 1.33
N SER A 20 -7.33 -5.97 0.89
CA SER A 20 -6.77 -7.18 1.50
C SER A 20 -5.35 -6.87 1.95
N TRP A 21 -5.02 -7.10 3.22
CA TRP A 21 -3.63 -7.12 3.66
C TRP A 21 -3.28 -8.45 4.30
N THR A 22 -2.04 -8.85 4.09
CA THR A 22 -1.41 -9.98 4.75
C THR A 22 -0.11 -9.53 5.38
N LYS A 23 0.01 -9.74 6.69
CA LYS A 23 1.22 -9.47 7.46
C LYS A 23 1.97 -10.77 7.71
N SER A 24 3.24 -10.78 7.31
CA SER A 24 4.20 -11.84 7.57
C SER A 24 5.39 -11.31 8.39
N GLU A 25 6.27 -12.21 8.82
CA GLU A 25 7.45 -11.84 9.61
C GLU A 25 8.47 -11.08 8.74
N GLY A 26 8.44 -9.74 8.80
CA GLY A 26 9.31 -8.85 8.03
C GLY A 26 8.77 -8.41 6.66
N SER A 27 7.58 -8.86 6.27
CA SER A 27 6.89 -8.41 5.06
C SER A 27 5.40 -8.12 5.30
N PHE A 28 4.85 -7.19 4.52
CA PHE A 28 3.46 -6.81 4.56
C PHE A 28 2.97 -6.60 3.13
N GLU A 29 2.01 -7.42 2.71
CA GLU A 29 1.37 -7.33 1.40
C GLU A 29 0.03 -6.63 1.57
N TYR A 30 -0.29 -5.70 0.66
CA TYR A 30 -1.56 -5.00 0.64
C TYR A 30 -2.09 -4.85 -0.78
N ASP A 31 -3.20 -5.50 -1.05
CA ASP A 31 -3.93 -5.50 -2.31
C ASP A 31 -5.13 -4.55 -2.17
N VAL A 32 -5.12 -3.49 -2.97
CA VAL A 32 -6.22 -2.52 -3.00
C VAL A 32 -6.71 -2.32 -4.42
N THR A 33 -8.04 -2.36 -4.59
CA THR A 33 -8.68 -2.04 -5.86
C THR A 33 -9.65 -0.90 -5.66
N LEU A 34 -9.42 0.18 -6.39
CA LEU A 34 -10.21 1.39 -6.40
C LEU A 34 -10.94 1.52 -7.75
N PRO A 35 -12.28 1.63 -7.77
CA PRO A 35 -13.02 1.79 -9.01
C PRO A 35 -12.76 3.15 -9.67
N SER A 36 -13.07 3.28 -10.97
CA SER A 36 -12.90 4.52 -11.75
C SER A 36 -13.56 5.74 -11.06
N ASN A 37 -12.93 6.92 -11.17
CA ASN A 37 -13.34 8.16 -10.49
C ASN A 37 -13.24 8.13 -8.94
N THR A 38 -12.41 7.26 -8.38
CA THR A 38 -12.09 7.29 -6.94
C THR A 38 -10.61 7.55 -6.70
N SER A 39 -10.28 7.98 -5.49
CA SER A 39 -8.90 8.13 -5.03
C SER A 39 -8.82 7.60 -3.61
N GLY A 40 -7.68 7.04 -3.25
CA GLY A 40 -7.44 6.43 -1.95
C GLY A 40 -6.15 6.95 -1.33
N THR A 41 -6.14 6.98 0.00
CA THR A 41 -4.91 7.14 0.77
C THR A 41 -4.71 5.88 1.57
N VAL A 42 -3.55 5.25 1.37
CA VAL A 42 -3.15 4.03 2.05
C VAL A 42 -2.07 4.39 3.04
N VAL A 43 -2.26 4.00 4.29
CA VAL A 43 -1.28 4.21 5.36
C VAL A 43 -0.72 2.84 5.73
N LEU A 44 0.55 2.63 5.41
CA LEU A 44 1.27 1.41 5.71
C LEU A 44 2.07 1.63 7.01
N PRO A 45 1.77 0.90 8.10
CA PRO A 45 2.49 1.07 9.34
C PRO A 45 3.97 0.67 9.14
N ALA A 46 4.86 1.61 9.40
CA ALA A 46 6.29 1.37 9.40
C ALA A 46 6.67 0.69 10.72
N PHE A 47 6.73 -0.65 10.73
CA PHE A 47 6.94 -1.47 11.93
C PHE A 47 8.36 -1.36 12.54
N ASP A 48 8.88 -0.14 12.73
CA ASP A 48 10.27 0.17 13.13
C ASP A 48 11.34 -0.50 12.22
N LEU A 49 10.92 -0.95 11.04
CA LEU A 49 11.79 -1.69 10.13
C LEU A 49 12.84 -0.76 9.54
N LYS A 50 14.09 -1.22 9.51
CA LYS A 50 15.16 -0.52 8.82
C LYS A 50 15.12 -0.87 7.33
N ASN A 51 15.55 0.09 6.52
CA ASN A 51 15.64 -0.07 5.07
C ASN A 51 14.31 -0.50 4.41
N LEU A 52 13.21 0.16 4.81
CA LEU A 52 11.89 -0.03 4.23
C LEU A 52 11.94 0.06 2.71
N LYS A 53 11.38 -0.95 2.08
CA LYS A 53 11.25 -1.06 0.63
C LYS A 53 9.79 -1.35 0.31
N LEU A 54 9.15 -0.42 -0.38
CA LEU A 54 7.81 -0.58 -0.90
C LEU A 54 7.90 -0.86 -2.40
N LYS A 55 7.25 -1.94 -2.81
CA LYS A 55 7.02 -2.26 -4.21
C LYS A 55 5.54 -2.18 -4.51
N GLU A 56 5.20 -1.82 -5.73
CA GLU A 56 3.87 -1.94 -6.29
C GLU A 56 3.96 -2.80 -7.55
N GLY A 57 3.25 -3.93 -7.59
CA GLY A 57 3.20 -4.82 -8.76
C GLY A 57 4.59 -5.30 -9.24
N GLY A 58 5.59 -5.34 -8.35
CA GLY A 58 6.99 -5.64 -8.66
C GLY A 58 7.89 -4.43 -8.97
N THR A 59 7.33 -3.23 -9.13
CA THR A 59 8.06 -1.97 -9.32
C THR A 59 8.39 -1.33 -7.98
N VAL A 60 9.63 -0.93 -7.75
CA VAL A 60 10.01 -0.24 -6.51
C VAL A 60 9.49 1.19 -6.56
N ILE A 61 8.65 1.56 -5.57
CA ILE A 61 8.07 2.90 -5.46
C ILE A 61 8.60 3.67 -4.25
N TRP A 62 9.18 2.99 -3.28
CA TRP A 62 9.87 3.61 -2.15
C TRP A 62 11.06 2.75 -1.74
N GLU A 63 12.23 3.35 -1.57
CA GLU A 63 13.41 2.66 -1.06
C GLU A 63 14.32 3.65 -0.35
N LYS A 64 14.90 3.26 0.79
CA LYS A 64 15.90 4.06 1.55
C LYS A 64 15.42 5.48 1.94
N GLY A 65 14.11 5.68 2.07
CA GLY A 65 13.55 6.99 2.42
C GLY A 65 13.28 7.90 1.22
N ASP A 66 13.44 7.38 0.00
CA ASP A 66 13.21 8.10 -1.24
C ASP A 66 12.01 7.54 -1.99
N TYR A 67 11.16 8.44 -2.50
CA TYR A 67 10.05 8.08 -3.36
C TYR A 67 10.52 7.93 -4.80
N VAL A 68 10.29 6.76 -5.37
CA VAL A 68 10.61 6.45 -6.76
C VAL A 68 9.33 6.51 -7.58
N LYS A 69 9.21 7.56 -8.38
CA LYS A 69 8.08 7.68 -9.31
C LYS A 69 8.27 6.71 -10.47
N GLY A 70 7.46 5.65 -10.50
CA GLY A 70 7.52 4.63 -11.56
C GLY A 70 6.18 3.96 -11.88
N VAL A 71 5.16 4.21 -11.06
CA VAL A 71 3.84 3.58 -11.19
C VAL A 71 2.80 4.64 -11.48
N SER A 72 2.06 4.43 -12.56
CA SER A 72 0.96 5.30 -12.95
C SER A 72 -0.21 5.13 -11.98
N GLY A 73 -0.77 6.24 -11.53
CA GLY A 73 -1.84 6.27 -10.52
C GLY A 73 -1.35 6.47 -9.09
N ILE A 74 -0.06 6.35 -8.81
CA ILE A 74 0.51 6.82 -7.54
C ILE A 74 0.83 8.31 -7.66
N GLN A 75 0.10 9.13 -6.90
CA GLN A 75 0.30 10.58 -6.90
C GLN A 75 1.47 10.98 -6.01
N GLN A 76 1.58 10.37 -4.84
CA GLN A 76 2.57 10.76 -3.83
C GLN A 76 2.84 9.62 -2.85
N VAL A 77 4.10 9.48 -2.42
CA VAL A 77 4.48 8.64 -1.29
C VAL A 77 5.36 9.46 -0.37
N HIS A 78 5.06 9.44 0.93
CA HIS A 78 5.88 10.08 1.96
C HIS A 78 5.78 9.29 3.26
N MET A 79 6.80 9.42 4.10
CA MET A 79 6.82 8.81 5.43
C MET A 79 6.48 9.87 6.48
N ASP A 80 5.56 9.54 7.36
CA ASP A 80 5.08 10.38 8.46
C ASP A 80 5.18 9.61 9.80
N ALA A 81 4.74 10.21 10.90
CA ALA A 81 4.81 9.63 12.24
C ALA A 81 3.99 8.33 12.38
N ASP A 82 2.90 8.19 11.61
CA ASP A 82 2.03 7.00 11.62
C ASP A 82 2.57 5.87 10.73
N GLY A 83 3.42 6.20 9.74
CA GLY A 83 3.98 5.24 8.80
C GLY A 83 4.17 5.80 7.40
N LEU A 84 4.16 4.92 6.40
CA LEU A 84 4.32 5.27 5.00
C LEU A 84 2.97 5.56 4.36
N ILE A 85 2.74 6.82 3.99
CA ILE A 85 1.49 7.32 3.41
C ILE A 85 1.62 7.34 1.88
N VAL A 86 0.75 6.59 1.22
CA VAL A 86 0.68 6.43 -0.24
C VAL A 86 -0.65 6.99 -0.72
N LYS A 87 -0.61 7.99 -1.60
CA LYS A 87 -1.79 8.52 -2.31
C LYS A 87 -1.88 7.89 -3.69
N LEU A 88 -3.01 7.27 -3.97
CA LEU A 88 -3.27 6.54 -5.22
C LEU A 88 -4.62 6.96 -5.82
N GLU A 89 -4.71 6.89 -7.14
CA GLU A 89 -5.92 7.12 -7.92
C GLU A 89 -6.65 5.81 -8.20
N SER A 90 -7.77 5.86 -8.90
CA SER A 90 -8.51 4.67 -9.33
C SER A 90 -7.62 3.71 -10.11
N GLY A 91 -7.69 2.43 -9.76
CA GLY A 91 -6.82 1.38 -10.28
C GLY A 91 -6.72 0.21 -9.31
N SER A 92 -6.04 -0.84 -9.74
CA SER A 92 -5.66 -1.97 -8.89
C SER A 92 -4.19 -1.88 -8.57
N TYR A 93 -3.84 -1.92 -7.29
CA TYR A 93 -2.47 -1.82 -6.82
C TYR A 93 -2.18 -2.95 -5.87
N LYS A 94 -0.99 -3.52 -6.00
CA LYS A 94 -0.49 -4.55 -5.09
C LYS A 94 0.78 -4.07 -4.43
N PHE A 95 0.67 -3.60 -3.20
CA PHE A 95 1.79 -3.10 -2.42
C PHE A 95 2.48 -4.23 -1.65
N GLU A 96 3.80 -4.30 -1.76
CA GLU A 96 4.64 -5.20 -0.95
C GLU A 96 5.64 -4.35 -0.17
N LEU A 97 5.43 -4.26 1.14
CA LEU A 97 6.35 -3.62 2.06
C LEU A 97 7.27 -4.68 2.68
N THR A 98 8.56 -4.46 2.57
CA THR A 98 9.59 -5.32 3.16
C THR A 98 10.58 -4.47 3.94
N GLY A 99 11.10 -5.01 5.04
CA GLY A 99 12.11 -4.35 5.84
C GLY A 99 12.90 -5.36 6.66
N ARG A 100 14.16 -5.05 6.95
CA ARG A 100 15.11 -6.00 7.54
C ARG A 100 15.92 -5.34 8.65
#